data_AF-A0A5N6LXT4-F1
#
_entry.id   AF-A0A5N6LXT4-F1
#
_cell.length_a   1.000
_cell.length_b   1.000
_cell.length_c   1.000
_cell.angle_alpha   90.00
_cell.angle_beta   90.00
_cell.angle_gamma   90.00
#
_symmetry.space_group_name_H-M   'P 1'
#
loop_
_entity.id
_entity.type
_entity.pdbx_description
1 polymer ?
#
loop_
_entity_poly.entity_id
_entity_poly.type
_entity_poly.pdbx_seq_one_letter_code
_entity_poly.pdbx_strand_id
1 'polypeptide(L)'
;MPFRHPKPVQSSRRIIVGGSDNWRFGFNYTEWARTNAPFFFNDTLVFKFDPPSDTNIHPHSVYLLPNLWSFLRCDLRWATLVANTSQGGGEGFEFVLNKWKPYYFACGESNGFHCQSGMKFFVMPSFRWY
;
A
#
# COMPACT_ATOMS: atom_id res chain seq x y z
N MET A 1 37.10 -27.67 9.83
CA MET A 1 35.63 -27.61 9.64
C MET A 1 35.33 -26.44 8.72
N PRO A 2 34.62 -26.60 7.60
CA PRO A 2 34.34 -25.44 6.75
C PRO A 2 33.30 -24.56 7.44
N PHE A 3 33.58 -23.26 7.52
CA PHE A 3 32.64 -22.26 7.99
C PHE A 3 31.40 -22.30 7.09
N ARG A 4 30.26 -22.74 7.65
CA ARG A 4 28.95 -22.55 7.01
C ARG A 4 28.62 -21.07 7.13
N HIS A 5 28.83 -20.30 6.07
CA HIS A 5 28.19 -19.00 5.94
C HIS A 5 26.67 -19.23 5.97
N PRO A 6 25.91 -18.58 6.88
CA PRO A 6 24.47 -18.56 6.77
C PRO A 6 24.15 -17.93 5.42
N LYS A 7 23.36 -18.61 4.58
CA LYS A 7 22.80 -17.95 3.39
C LYS A 7 22.01 -16.74 3.90
N PRO A 8 22.25 -15.51 3.42
CA PRO A 8 21.41 -14.38 3.79
C PRO A 8 20.00 -14.72 3.34
N VAL A 9 19.09 -14.92 4.29
CA VAL A 9 17.67 -14.94 3.96
C VAL A 9 17.39 -13.53 3.47
N GLN A 10 17.24 -13.37 2.16
CA GLN A 10 16.77 -12.15 1.52
C GLN A 10 15.32 -11.94 1.96
N SER A 11 15.13 -11.53 3.22
CA SER A 11 13.83 -11.56 3.89
C SER A 11 12.97 -10.45 3.32
N SER A 12 12.07 -10.80 2.39
CA SER A 12 10.94 -9.97 1.98
C SER A 12 10.26 -9.40 3.23
N ARG A 13 10.14 -8.08 3.33
CA ARG A 13 9.48 -7.46 4.49
C ARG A 13 7.97 -7.52 4.31
N ARG A 14 7.25 -7.76 5.39
CA ARG A 14 5.81 -7.45 5.50
C ARG A 14 5.68 -6.09 6.16
N ILE A 15 5.09 -5.12 5.45
CA ILE A 15 5.04 -3.71 5.84
C ILE A 15 3.58 -3.30 5.96
N ILE A 16 3.15 -2.97 7.17
CA ILE A 16 1.78 -2.49 7.41
C ILE A 16 1.69 -1.04 6.92
N VAL A 17 0.79 -0.79 5.98
CA VAL A 17 0.57 0.55 5.42
C VAL A 17 -0.02 1.45 6.49
N GLY A 18 0.66 2.55 6.80
CA GLY A 18 0.31 3.45 7.91
C GLY A 18 0.81 2.99 9.29
N GLY A 19 1.48 1.84 9.41
CA GLY A 19 1.96 1.34 10.70
C GLY A 19 0.80 1.08 11.68
N SER A 20 0.88 1.62 12.89
CA SER A 20 -0.19 1.50 13.90
C SER A 20 -1.49 2.21 13.53
N ASP A 21 -1.41 3.23 12.67
CA ASP A 21 -2.58 3.98 12.18
C ASP A 21 -3.34 3.24 11.08
N ASN A 22 -2.74 2.19 10.50
CA ASN A 22 -3.31 1.41 9.41
C ASN A 22 -3.70 2.27 8.19
N TRP A 23 -4.56 1.72 7.31
CA TRP A 23 -5.09 2.42 6.14
C TRP A 23 -6.36 3.20 6.53
N ARG A 24 -6.22 4.49 6.87
CA ARG A 24 -7.30 5.35 7.35
C ARG A 24 -7.29 6.74 6.71
N PHE A 25 -8.43 7.41 6.74
CA PHE A 25 -8.56 8.80 6.32
C PHE A 25 -7.76 9.76 7.23
N GLY A 26 -7.24 10.85 6.64
CA GLY A 26 -6.54 11.92 7.37
C GLY A 26 -5.12 11.57 7.87
N PHE A 27 -4.50 10.49 7.36
CA PHE A 27 -3.12 10.11 7.68
C PHE A 27 -2.14 10.58 6.59
N ASN A 28 -0.92 10.97 6.98
CA ASN A 28 0.10 11.47 6.05
C ASN A 28 0.89 10.31 5.40
N TYR A 29 0.34 9.74 4.33
CA TYR A 29 0.98 8.62 3.63
C TYR A 29 2.24 8.99 2.85
N THR A 30 2.41 10.26 2.48
CA THR A 30 3.65 10.74 1.84
C THR A 30 4.83 10.62 2.79
N GLU A 31 4.67 11.10 4.03
CA GLU A 31 5.71 11.02 5.04
C GLU A 31 5.94 9.57 5.50
N TRP A 32 4.88 8.79 5.66
CA TRP A 32 4.99 7.37 5.97
C TRP A 32 5.77 6.60 4.88
N ALA A 33 5.47 6.82 3.60
CA ALA A 33 6.19 6.15 2.52
C ALA A 33 7.67 6.56 2.48
N ARG A 34 7.96 7.85 2.69
CA ARG A 34 9.33 8.39 2.75
C ARG A 34 10.14 7.75 3.89
N THR A 35 9.54 7.60 5.06
CA THR A 35 10.20 7.04 6.26
C THR A 35 10.35 5.52 6.23
N ASN A 36 9.50 4.81 5.48
CA ASN A 36 9.59 3.36 5.31
C ASN A 36 10.44 2.92 4.10
N ALA A 37 10.86 3.89 3.29
CA ALA A 37 11.79 3.68 2.19
C ALA A 37 13.19 3.27 2.69
N PRO A 38 13.98 2.55 1.88
CA PRO A 38 13.65 2.04 0.55
C PRO A 38 12.65 0.87 0.60
N PHE A 39 11.84 0.73 -0.45
CA PHE A 39 11.03 -0.47 -0.71
C PHE A 39 11.79 -1.37 -1.68
N PHE A 40 11.71 -2.68 -1.49
CA PHE A 40 12.43 -3.64 -2.31
C PHE A 40 11.49 -4.61 -3.02
N PHE A 41 12.00 -5.28 -4.06
CA PHE A 41 11.29 -6.41 -4.65
C PHE A 41 10.90 -7.46 -3.61
N ASN A 42 9.71 -8.01 -3.80
CA ASN A 42 9.06 -9.00 -2.93
C ASN A 42 8.69 -8.50 -1.54
N ASP A 43 8.94 -7.23 -1.20
CA ASP A 43 8.28 -6.64 -0.02
C ASP A 43 6.75 -6.69 -0.23
N THR A 44 6.04 -6.99 0.84
CA THR A 44 4.58 -7.12 0.90
C THR A 44 4.02 -5.95 1.67
N LEU A 45 3.14 -5.18 1.03
CA LEU A 45 2.35 -4.13 1.67
C LEU A 45 1.07 -4.74 2.23
N VAL A 46 0.80 -4.51 3.51
CA VAL A 46 -0.39 -5.01 4.21
C VAL A 46 -1.32 -3.83 4.49
N PHE A 47 -2.47 -3.82 3.83
CA PHE A 47 -3.51 -2.81 4.02
C PHE A 47 -4.55 -3.33 5.01
N LYS A 48 -4.57 -2.74 6.20
CA LYS A 48 -5.57 -3.03 7.24
C LYS A 48 -6.56 -1.88 7.33
N PHE A 49 -7.84 -2.16 7.32
CA PHE A 49 -8.91 -1.16 7.48
C PHE A 49 -10.20 -1.87 7.84
N ASP A 50 -11.02 -1.23 8.66
CA ASP A 50 -12.25 -1.84 9.14
C ASP A 50 -13.26 -2.03 8.00
N PRO A 51 -13.90 -3.21 7.89
CA PRO A 51 -15.02 -3.41 6.99
C PRO A 51 -16.19 -2.47 7.31
N PRO A 52 -17.07 -2.20 6.33
CA PRO A 52 -18.31 -1.47 6.58
C PRO A 52 -19.13 -2.18 7.67
N SER A 53 -19.67 -1.39 8.61
CA SER A 53 -20.58 -1.85 9.67
C SER A 53 -21.48 -0.71 10.11
N ASP A 54 -22.46 -0.98 10.99
CA ASP A 54 -23.37 0.04 11.52
C ASP A 54 -22.63 1.21 12.19
N THR A 55 -21.44 0.94 12.75
CA THR A 55 -20.59 1.95 13.40
C THR A 55 -19.44 2.44 12.50
N ASN A 56 -19.21 1.82 11.34
CA ASN A 56 -18.20 2.21 10.37
C ASN A 56 -18.83 2.51 9.01
N ILE A 57 -19.31 3.75 8.88
CA ILE A 57 -20.01 4.25 7.69
C ILE A 57 -19.08 4.87 6.64
N HIS A 58 -17.77 4.89 6.89
CA HIS A 58 -16.77 5.48 6.01
C HIS A 58 -15.82 4.40 5.49
N PRO A 59 -16.26 3.61 4.50
CA PRO A 59 -15.47 2.50 4.01
C PRO A 59 -14.16 2.97 3.39
N HIS A 60 -13.21 2.04 3.30
CA HIS A 60 -11.94 2.23 2.61
C HIS A 60 -11.74 1.11 1.60
N SER A 61 -11.10 1.44 0.48
CA SER A 61 -10.67 0.47 -0.52
C SER A 61 -9.24 0.79 -0.94
N VAL A 62 -8.66 -0.10 -1.74
CA VAL A 62 -7.33 0.10 -2.31
C VAL A 62 -7.43 -0.03 -3.81
N TYR A 63 -7.14 1.06 -4.50
CA TYR A 63 -6.99 1.13 -5.95
C TYR A 63 -5.52 1.29 -6.32
N LEU A 64 -5.12 0.62 -7.40
CA LEU A 64 -3.85 0.83 -8.08
C LEU A 64 -4.09 1.67 -9.34
N LEU A 65 -3.53 2.89 -9.36
CA LEU A 65 -3.66 3.80 -10.49
C LEU A 65 -2.62 3.50 -11.57
N PRO A 66 -2.96 3.69 -12.86
CA PRO A 66 -2.14 3.24 -13.97
C PRO A 66 -0.88 4.09 -14.18
N ASN A 67 -0.90 5.36 -13.77
CA ASN A 67 0.18 6.32 -14.00
C ASN A 67 0.13 7.51 -13.04
N LEU A 68 1.19 8.32 -13.06
CA LEU A 68 1.35 9.51 -12.21
C LEU A 68 0.23 10.55 -12.43
N TRP A 69 -0.22 10.77 -13.67
CA TRP A 69 -1.27 11.75 -13.95
C TRP A 69 -2.61 11.38 -13.31
N SER A 70 -2.99 10.10 -13.38
CA SER A 70 -4.17 9.58 -12.68
C SER A 70 -4.01 9.70 -11.16
N PHE A 71 -2.83 9.38 -10.62
CA PHE A 71 -2.51 9.51 -9.19
C PHE A 71 -2.63 10.94 -8.65
N LEU A 72 -2.06 11.91 -9.37
CA LEU A 72 -2.10 13.31 -8.95
C LEU A 72 -3.54 13.84 -8.94
N ARG A 73 -4.33 13.51 -9.97
CA ARG A 73 -5.72 13.96 -10.12
C ARG A 73 -6.77 13.11 -9.43
N CYS A 74 -6.38 11.97 -8.84
CA CYS A 74 -7.32 10.97 -8.33
C CYS A 74 -8.34 10.50 -9.39
N ASP A 75 -7.88 10.34 -10.63
CA ASP A 75 -8.71 9.84 -11.75
C ASP A 75 -8.77 8.31 -11.71
N LEU A 76 -9.87 7.79 -11.17
CA LEU A 76 -10.08 6.35 -10.93
C LEU A 76 -10.67 5.59 -12.13
N ARG A 77 -10.97 6.26 -13.25
CA ARG A 77 -11.64 5.64 -14.42
C ARG A 77 -10.93 4.39 -14.96
N TRP A 78 -9.61 4.37 -14.84
CA TRP A 78 -8.74 3.27 -15.30
C TRP A 78 -7.93 2.65 -14.15
N ALA A 79 -8.31 2.94 -12.91
CA ALA A 79 -7.67 2.35 -11.75
C ALA A 79 -8.17 0.91 -11.54
N THR A 80 -7.28 0.04 -11.09
CA THR A 80 -7.63 -1.34 -10.73
C THR A 80 -7.98 -1.40 -9.26
N LEU A 81 -9.18 -1.86 -8.91
CA LEU A 81 -9.52 -2.20 -7.53
C LEU A 81 -8.72 -3.44 -7.12
N VAL A 82 -7.80 -3.30 -6.18
CA VAL A 82 -6.98 -4.40 -5.66
C VAL A 82 -7.50 -4.94 -4.34
N ALA A 83 -8.15 -4.09 -3.53
CA ALA A 83 -8.85 -4.51 -2.32
C ALA A 83 -10.18 -3.75 -2.18
N ASN A 84 -11.28 -4.50 -2.11
CA ASN A 84 -12.60 -3.95 -1.79
C ASN A 84 -12.75 -3.67 -0.29
N THR A 85 -13.88 -3.08 0.08
CA THR A 85 -14.15 -2.56 1.43
C THR A 85 -14.17 -3.60 2.54
N SER A 86 -14.36 -4.88 2.22
CA SER A 86 -14.34 -5.97 3.20
C SER A 86 -12.96 -6.59 3.42
N GLN A 87 -12.02 -6.39 2.49
CA GLN A 87 -10.75 -7.12 2.47
C GLN A 87 -9.66 -6.55 3.40
N GLY A 88 -9.90 -5.39 4.01
CA GLY A 88 -8.98 -4.81 5.00
C GLY A 88 -9.10 -5.37 6.41
N GLY A 89 -10.15 -6.15 6.70
CA GLY A 89 -10.40 -6.70 8.03
C GLY A 89 -9.42 -7.80 8.44
N GLY A 90 -9.35 -8.10 9.74
CA GLY A 90 -8.54 -9.20 10.28
C GLY A 90 -7.04 -9.02 10.01
N GLU A 91 -6.45 -9.94 9.24
CA GLU A 91 -5.04 -9.89 8.84
C GLU A 91 -4.75 -8.81 7.77
N GLY A 92 -5.79 -8.28 7.12
CA GLY A 92 -5.69 -7.26 6.08
C GLY A 92 -5.40 -7.82 4.69
N PHE A 93 -5.42 -6.93 3.70
CA PHE A 93 -5.12 -7.26 2.31
C PHE A 93 -3.62 -7.13 2.03
N GLU A 94 -3.02 -8.17 1.45
CA GLU A 94 -1.60 -8.20 1.11
C GLU A 94 -1.35 -7.91 -0.39
N PHE A 95 -0.40 -7.01 -0.67
CA PHE A 95 0.03 -6.69 -2.03
C PHE A 95 1.55 -6.82 -2.16
N VAL A 96 2.02 -7.69 -3.06
CA VAL A 96 3.46 -7.94 -3.25
C VAL A 96 4.05 -7.03 -4.34
N LEU A 97 5.16 -6.37 -4.03
CA LEU A 97 5.92 -5.53 -4.97
C LEU A 97 6.83 -6.39 -5.86
N ASN A 98 6.31 -6.93 -6.97
CA ASN A 98 7.01 -7.93 -7.80
C ASN A 98 7.45 -7.45 -9.20
N LYS A 99 7.13 -6.21 -9.58
CA LYS A 99 7.53 -5.59 -10.87
C LYS A 99 8.34 -4.32 -10.64
N TRP A 100 9.29 -4.08 -11.53
CA TRP A 100 10.10 -2.86 -11.56
C TRP A 100 9.33 -1.70 -12.20
N LYS A 101 8.42 -1.11 -11.44
CA LYS A 101 7.62 0.05 -11.85
C LYS A 101 7.12 0.80 -10.61
N PRO A 102 6.73 2.07 -10.74
CA PRO A 102 6.01 2.73 -9.66
C PRO A 102 4.63 2.08 -9.46
N TYR A 103 4.23 1.92 -8.21
CA TYR A 103 2.89 1.54 -7.80
C TYR A 103 2.23 2.74 -7.16
N TYR A 104 1.11 3.19 -7.72
CA TYR A 104 0.35 4.33 -7.25
C TYR A 104 -0.91 3.84 -6.52
N PHE A 105 -0.89 3.84 -5.20
CA PHE A 105 -2.01 3.39 -4.38
C PHE A 105 -2.88 4.56 -3.94
N ALA A 106 -4.19 4.39 -3.93
CA ALA A 106 -5.12 5.36 -3.34
C ALA A 106 -6.41 4.70 -2.86
N CYS A 107 -7.12 5.40 -1.98
CA CYS A 107 -8.48 5.02 -1.58
C CYS A 107 -9.49 5.59 -2.56
N GLY A 108 -10.35 4.74 -3.11
CA GLY A 108 -11.34 5.15 -4.12
C GLY A 108 -12.68 5.59 -3.54
N GLU A 109 -12.87 5.41 -2.24
CA GLU A 109 -14.15 5.64 -1.57
C GLU A 109 -14.52 7.13 -1.51
N SER A 110 -15.81 7.39 -1.21
CA SER A 110 -16.41 8.73 -1.20
C SER A 110 -16.24 9.43 -2.57
N ASN A 111 -16.49 8.69 -3.66
CA ASN A 111 -16.33 9.19 -5.04
C ASN A 111 -14.94 9.80 -5.32
N GLY A 112 -13.89 9.19 -4.77
CA GLY A 112 -12.51 9.65 -4.90
C GLY A 112 -12.09 10.77 -3.96
N PHE A 113 -12.99 11.26 -3.10
CA PHE A 113 -12.65 12.29 -2.10
C PHE A 113 -11.53 11.83 -1.16
N HIS A 114 -11.51 10.56 -0.74
CA HIS A 114 -10.44 10.04 0.13
C HIS A 114 -9.05 10.18 -0.51
N CYS A 115 -8.92 9.85 -1.80
CA CYS A 115 -7.69 10.08 -2.56
C CYS A 115 -7.32 11.57 -2.62
N GLN A 116 -8.29 12.44 -2.93
CA GLN A 116 -8.06 13.88 -3.08
C GLN A 116 -7.60 14.52 -1.77
N SER A 117 -8.10 14.04 -0.63
CA SER A 117 -7.70 14.45 0.71
C SER A 117 -6.40 13.80 1.22
N GLY A 118 -5.69 13.04 0.38
CA GLY A 118 -4.33 12.56 0.69
C GLY A 118 -4.23 11.10 1.11
N MET A 119 -5.31 10.31 1.07
CA MET A 119 -5.27 8.86 1.31
C MET A 119 -4.72 8.11 0.07
N LYS A 120 -3.46 8.40 -0.24
CA LYS A 120 -2.73 7.93 -1.40
C LYS A 120 -1.23 8.00 -1.18
N PHE A 121 -0.48 7.10 -1.81
CA PHE A 121 0.98 7.13 -1.86
C PHE A 121 1.48 6.37 -3.08
N PHE A 122 2.78 6.46 -3.33
CA PHE A 122 3.41 5.63 -4.33
C PHE A 122 4.72 5.05 -3.80
N VAL A 123 5.10 3.91 -4.35
CA VAL A 123 6.38 3.26 -4.06
C VAL A 123 7.01 2.76 -5.36
N MET A 124 8.34 2.76 -5.41
CA MET A 124 9.13 2.19 -6.49
C MET A 124 10.05 1.14 -5.86
N PRO A 125 9.81 -0.17 -6.05
CA PRO A 125 10.69 -1.19 -5.51
C PRO A 125 12.05 -1.14 -6.22
N SER A 126 13.12 -1.15 -5.44
CA SER A 126 14.49 -1.28 -5.91
C SER A 126 15.03 -2.68 -5.69
N PHE A 127 16.14 -3.00 -6.37
CA PHE A 127 16.89 -4.22 -6.08
C PHE A 127 17.61 -4.07 -4.73
N ARG A 128 17.68 -5.17 -3.97
CA ARG A 128 18.58 -5.26 -2.82
C ARG A 128 19.99 -5.50 -3.34
N TRP A 129 20.82 -4.47 -3.31
CA TRP A 129 22.25 -4.61 -3.55
C TRP A 129 22.91 -4.91 -2.21
N TYR A 130 23.66 -6.01 -2.15
CA TYR A 130 24.47 -6.41 -0.99
C TYR A 130 25.89 -5.84 -1.10
#